data_AF-A0A5C3M560-F1
#
_entry.id   AF-A0A5C3M560-F1
#
_cell.length_a   1.000
_cell.length_b   1.000
_cell.length_c   1.000
_cell.angle_alpha   90.00
_cell.angle_beta   90.00
_cell.angle_gamma   90.00
#
_symmetry.space_group_name_H-M   'P 1'
#
loop_
_entity.id
_entity.type
_entity.pdbx_description
1 polymer ?
#
loop_
_entity_poly.entity_id
_entity_poly.type
_entity_poly.pdbx_seq_one_letter_code
_entity_poly.pdbx_strand_id
1 'polypeptide(L)'
;MPSSKRLRVSSMFAGPNRRRNLAALMLGGLLTLIFLYQKFRGPHGHKIIDLEEKYDLDLPPKYEQLKQWERDLPQHNLDLPFPEGKTGRYVHFKNQIQQLGWNNVLNELLMNSHLAYKSKRAYVFQDYVWKREYYPWPEPKWRDWPLRTPLNALISGPTSGAPWDPKDDAPRSVSERWFDIVCPKHERRIIVTGDVKPPILWERGDLIFQTWEKLLLEAPERCIEIQPTARSVDNFPQIFDLYLWGSERILPLWEEFKNSPVSRLLKTSPIVNAAVDRNEYLFLPRGPRPKHPASRDPYERMLAIHLRRGDYKEACKGLATWNSTFYSWNLLPQLPDKFVPPPGGEWGKNTPENEAKYMVHCLPTFDFIVQKIRDARDEYVRAGKAGERTLDVLYLLTNDESEWLDNLKATLGRDGWHTVVTTKELILDMEQKDVNMAVDMDIARRAAVFIGNGWSSFTSNILHRRLVDGKEWISNRFY
;
A
#
# COMPACT_ATOMS: atom_id res chain seq x y z
N MET A 1 49.78 -66.00 32.47
CA MET A 1 50.74 -65.76 33.58
C MET A 1 52.12 -66.26 33.14
N PRO A 2 53.24 -65.68 33.60
CA PRO A 2 53.55 -64.26 33.82
C PRO A 2 54.98 -63.88 33.35
N SER A 3 55.32 -62.60 33.60
CA SER A 3 56.64 -62.15 34.09
C SER A 3 57.69 -61.59 33.11
N SER A 4 57.73 -60.25 33.13
CA SER A 4 58.79 -59.30 32.77
C SER A 4 60.26 -59.66 32.98
N LYS A 5 61.14 -59.04 32.16
CA LYS A 5 62.34 -58.30 32.63
C LYS A 5 62.76 -57.20 31.61
N ARG A 6 63.10 -56.02 32.13
CA ARG A 6 63.63 -54.82 31.44
C ARG A 6 65.16 -54.80 31.47
N LEU A 7 65.78 -54.11 30.50
CA LEU A 7 66.96 -53.21 30.59
C LEU A 7 67.17 -52.59 29.17
N ARG A 8 66.98 -51.27 28.90
CA ARG A 8 67.90 -50.10 29.02
C ARG A 8 69.28 -50.38 28.40
N VAL A 9 69.90 -49.63 27.47
CA VAL A 9 70.13 -48.18 27.19
C VAL A 9 70.64 -48.09 25.71
N SER A 10 70.39 -47.09 24.86
CA SER A 10 71.30 -45.92 24.69
C SER A 10 70.85 -45.00 23.55
N SER A 11 70.77 -43.73 23.87
CA SER A 11 70.64 -42.57 22.98
C SER A 11 71.99 -42.19 22.36
N MET A 12 72.01 -41.84 21.07
CA MET A 12 72.96 -40.84 20.58
C MET A 12 72.20 -39.59 20.11
N PHE A 13 72.47 -38.53 20.86
CA PHE A 13 72.02 -37.16 20.68
C PHE A 13 72.66 -36.53 19.43
N ALA A 14 71.86 -35.86 18.60
CA ALA A 14 72.34 -34.80 17.72
C ALA A 14 71.84 -33.44 18.26
N GLY A 15 72.76 -32.74 18.94
CA GLY A 15 72.95 -31.29 19.03
C GLY A 15 71.74 -30.33 19.14
N PRO A 16 71.64 -29.52 20.22
CA PRO A 16 70.60 -28.49 20.38
C PRO A 16 70.69 -27.29 19.39
N ASN A 17 71.76 -27.17 18.60
CA ASN A 17 72.00 -25.98 17.77
C ASN A 17 71.46 -26.07 16.33
N ARG A 18 71.03 -27.24 15.83
CA ARG A 18 70.39 -27.34 14.49
C ARG A 18 68.88 -27.05 14.51
N ARG A 19 68.20 -27.26 15.64
CA ARG A 19 66.76 -26.98 15.79
C ARG A 19 66.44 -25.48 15.93
N ARG A 20 67.36 -24.69 16.49
CA ARG A 20 67.20 -23.22 16.59
C ARG A 20 67.28 -22.51 15.23
N ASN A 21 68.14 -22.97 14.32
CA ASN A 21 68.27 -22.36 12.99
C ASN A 21 67.11 -22.74 12.05
N LEU A 22 66.56 -23.96 12.15
CA LEU A 22 65.35 -24.32 11.40
C LEU A 22 64.11 -23.57 11.91
N ALA A 23 63.98 -23.38 13.23
CA ALA A 23 62.88 -22.61 13.81
C ALA A 23 62.96 -21.12 13.41
N ALA A 24 64.15 -20.53 13.37
CA ALA A 24 64.34 -19.15 12.93
C ALA A 24 64.05 -18.95 11.43
N LEU A 25 64.42 -19.90 10.57
CA LEU A 25 64.11 -19.88 9.14
C LEU A 25 62.61 -20.09 8.85
N MET A 26 61.94 -20.94 9.63
CA MET A 26 60.48 -21.15 9.54
C MET A 26 59.71 -19.92 10.05
N LEU A 27 60.19 -19.26 11.12
CA LEU A 27 59.59 -18.02 11.63
C LEU A 27 59.81 -16.86 10.65
N GLY A 28 61.00 -16.76 10.05
CA GLY A 28 61.30 -15.81 8.99
C GLY A 28 60.44 -16.01 7.75
N GLY A 29 60.28 -17.26 7.29
CA GLY A 29 59.39 -17.60 6.18
C GLY A 29 57.91 -17.28 6.45
N LEU A 30 57.43 -17.56 7.67
CA LEU A 30 56.07 -17.24 8.09
C LEU A 30 55.83 -15.73 8.18
N LEU A 31 56.78 -14.96 8.73
CA LEU A 31 56.71 -13.50 8.79
C LEU A 31 56.80 -12.86 7.39
N THR A 32 57.57 -13.45 6.47
CA THR A 32 57.64 -12.99 5.08
C THR A 32 56.36 -13.31 4.31
N LEU A 33 55.74 -14.46 4.56
CA LEU A 33 54.41 -14.82 4.03
C LEU A 33 53.30 -13.94 4.59
N ILE A 34 53.34 -13.59 5.88
CA ILE A 34 52.40 -12.64 6.51
C ILE A 34 52.60 -11.23 5.94
N PHE A 35 53.85 -10.79 5.75
CA PHE A 35 54.15 -9.48 5.17
C PHE A 35 53.76 -9.42 3.68
N LEU A 36 53.98 -10.49 2.91
CA LEU A 36 53.51 -10.61 1.52
C LEU A 36 51.97 -10.71 1.47
N TYR A 37 51.33 -11.44 2.37
CA TYR A 37 49.86 -11.51 2.49
C TYR A 37 49.24 -10.15 2.85
N GLN A 38 49.88 -9.38 3.73
CA GLN A 38 49.49 -8.00 4.06
C GLN A 38 49.78 -7.02 2.91
N LYS A 39 50.83 -7.23 2.12
CA LYS A 39 51.18 -6.39 0.96
C LYS A 39 50.32 -6.71 -0.29
N PHE A 40 49.86 -7.95 -0.45
CA PHE A 40 48.87 -8.36 -1.47
C PHE A 40 47.43 -8.07 -1.04
N ARG A 41 47.16 -7.88 0.26
CA ARG A 41 46.07 -7.02 0.75
C ARG A 41 46.45 -5.54 0.58
N GLY A 42 46.70 -5.15 -0.67
CA GLY A 42 46.60 -3.74 -1.04
C GLY A 42 45.19 -3.19 -0.68
N PRO A 43 45.00 -1.87 -0.71
CA PRO A 43 43.80 -1.15 -0.24
C PRO A 43 42.55 -1.37 -1.13
N HIS A 44 42.36 -2.58 -1.67
CA HIS A 44 41.24 -2.95 -2.52
C HIS A 44 40.25 -3.88 -1.80
N GLY A 45 40.64 -4.50 -0.67
CA GLY A 45 39.71 -5.22 0.21
C GLY A 45 38.97 -4.32 1.21
N HIS A 46 39.57 -3.20 1.61
CA HIS A 46 38.89 -2.22 2.47
C HIS A 46 37.97 -1.27 1.70
N LYS A 47 38.24 -0.99 0.42
CA LYS A 47 37.34 -0.14 -0.38
C LYS A 47 35.97 -0.77 -0.63
N ILE A 48 35.84 -2.10 -0.74
CA ILE A 48 34.55 -2.73 -1.01
C ILE A 48 33.67 -2.74 0.26
N ILE A 49 34.28 -2.96 1.43
CA ILE A 49 33.57 -2.93 2.72
C ILE A 49 33.28 -1.47 3.17
N ASP A 50 34.22 -0.53 2.97
CA ASP A 50 33.97 0.90 3.21
C ASP A 50 32.97 1.52 2.22
N LEU A 51 32.76 0.95 1.01
CA LEU A 51 31.77 1.47 0.06
C LEU A 51 30.34 1.04 0.42
N GLU A 52 30.14 -0.16 0.96
CA GLU A 52 28.84 -0.60 1.50
C GLU A 52 28.48 0.16 2.78
N GLU A 53 29.45 0.44 3.65
CA GLU A 53 29.21 1.22 4.88
C GLU A 53 29.01 2.73 4.60
N LYS A 54 29.61 3.27 3.52
CA LYS A 54 29.53 4.69 3.14
C LYS A 54 28.30 5.05 2.29
N TYR A 55 27.61 4.05 1.73
CA TYR A 55 26.36 4.25 1.00
C TYR A 55 25.37 3.13 1.36
N ASP A 56 24.76 3.19 2.55
CA ASP A 56 23.49 2.50 2.78
C ASP A 56 22.46 3.08 1.79
N LEU A 57 22.33 2.44 0.64
CA LEU A 57 21.37 2.79 -0.40
C LEU A 57 19.95 2.34 -0.04
N ASP A 58 19.76 1.67 1.10
CA ASP A 58 18.45 1.29 1.62
C ASP A 58 18.02 2.25 2.73
N LEU A 59 17.91 3.54 2.41
CA LEU A 59 17.39 4.56 3.31
C LEU A 59 16.07 5.14 2.76
N PRO A 60 15.22 5.70 3.63
CA PRO A 60 14.08 6.50 3.19
C PRO A 60 14.45 7.53 2.11
N PRO A 61 13.60 7.76 1.11
CA PRO A 61 13.77 8.87 0.17
C PRO A 61 13.58 10.22 0.87
N LYS A 62 14.31 11.26 0.42
CA LYS A 62 14.16 12.64 0.94
C LYS A 62 13.03 13.41 0.24
N TYR A 63 12.73 13.04 -1.00
CA TYR A 63 11.77 13.71 -1.90
C TYR A 63 12.04 15.20 -2.13
N GLU A 64 13.29 15.67 -2.08
CA GLU A 64 13.58 17.11 -2.18
C GLU A 64 13.08 17.75 -3.48
N GLN A 65 13.30 17.06 -4.61
CA GLN A 65 12.83 17.54 -5.92
C GLN A 65 11.31 17.54 -6.01
N LEU A 66 10.66 16.47 -5.55
CA LEU A 66 9.20 16.38 -5.53
C LEU A 66 8.58 17.44 -4.61
N LYS A 67 9.13 17.63 -3.40
CA LYS A 67 8.70 18.67 -2.46
C LYS A 67 8.92 20.08 -3.01
N GLN A 68 9.96 20.30 -3.82
CA GLN A 68 10.17 21.58 -4.50
C GLN A 68 9.13 21.78 -5.61
N TRP A 69 8.90 20.76 -6.44
CA TRP A 69 7.86 20.80 -7.45
C TRP A 69 6.47 21.06 -6.86
N GLU A 70 6.13 20.42 -5.72
CA GLU A 70 4.88 20.69 -5.00
C GLU A 70 4.79 22.15 -4.51
N ARG A 71 5.91 22.75 -4.06
CA ARG A 71 5.93 24.17 -3.67
C ARG A 71 5.64 25.08 -4.87
N ASP A 72 6.14 24.70 -6.04
CA ASP A 72 6.06 25.49 -7.27
C ASP A 72 4.82 25.18 -8.13
N LEU A 73 3.82 24.49 -7.57
CA LEU A 73 2.57 24.21 -8.29
C LEU A 73 1.93 25.51 -8.81
N PRO A 74 1.36 25.55 -10.03
CA PRO A 74 0.92 26.80 -10.64
C PRO A 74 -0.16 27.56 -9.84
N GLN A 75 -0.99 26.84 -9.08
CA GLN A 75 -2.01 27.41 -8.19
C GLN A 75 -1.45 27.97 -6.88
N HIS A 76 -0.16 27.76 -6.60
CA HIS A 76 0.55 28.35 -5.46
C HIS A 76 1.03 29.76 -5.79
N ASN A 77 0.08 30.62 -6.16
CA ASN A 77 0.32 32.01 -6.52
C ASN A 77 -0.83 32.89 -6.01
N LEU A 78 -0.51 33.91 -5.21
CA LEU A 78 -1.49 34.81 -4.60
C LEU A 78 -2.18 35.75 -5.61
N ASP A 79 -1.55 36.00 -6.76
CA ASP A 79 -2.02 36.94 -7.78
C ASP A 79 -3.01 36.32 -8.77
N LEU A 80 -3.33 35.03 -8.62
CA LEU A 80 -4.34 34.38 -9.45
C LEU A 80 -5.74 34.97 -9.19
N PRO A 81 -6.59 35.04 -10.24
CA PRO A 81 -7.97 35.45 -10.07
C PRO A 81 -8.79 34.38 -9.32
N PHE A 82 -9.96 34.79 -8.82
CA PHE A 82 -10.98 33.86 -8.35
C PHE A 82 -11.24 32.78 -9.41
N PRO A 83 -11.34 31.49 -9.04
CA PRO A 83 -11.55 30.94 -7.69
C PRO A 83 -10.26 30.63 -6.90
N GLU A 84 -9.09 31.05 -7.39
CA GLU A 84 -7.79 30.79 -6.78
C GLU A 84 -7.17 32.09 -6.22
N GLY A 85 -5.89 32.01 -5.84
CA GLY A 85 -5.13 33.13 -5.30
C GLY A 85 -5.68 33.67 -3.97
N LYS A 86 -5.34 34.93 -3.65
CA LYS A 86 -5.71 35.56 -2.38
C LYS A 86 -7.22 35.64 -2.13
N THR A 87 -8.03 35.61 -3.20
CA THR A 87 -9.49 35.66 -3.15
C THR A 87 -10.15 34.28 -3.22
N GLY A 88 -9.36 33.22 -3.36
CA GLY A 88 -9.88 31.85 -3.47
C GLY A 88 -10.52 31.34 -2.18
N ARG A 89 -11.30 30.26 -2.32
CA ARG A 89 -11.91 29.56 -1.18
C ARG A 89 -11.21 28.21 -0.98
N TYR A 90 -10.89 27.90 0.27
CA TYR A 90 -10.07 26.76 0.66
C TYR A 90 -10.73 26.00 1.82
N VAL A 91 -10.52 24.69 1.88
CA VAL A 91 -10.92 23.86 3.02
C VAL A 91 -9.83 22.86 3.38
N HIS A 92 -9.37 22.94 4.63
CA HIS A 92 -8.39 22.02 5.21
C HIS A 92 -9.05 21.06 6.18
N PHE A 93 -9.07 19.77 5.82
CA PHE A 93 -9.58 18.70 6.68
C PHE A 93 -8.46 18.20 7.60
N LYS A 94 -8.24 18.90 8.70
CA LYS A 94 -7.24 18.52 9.71
C LYS A 94 -7.66 17.34 10.57
N ASN A 95 -8.95 16.99 10.54
CA ASN A 95 -9.48 15.77 11.12
C ASN A 95 -9.25 14.52 10.26
N GLN A 96 -8.71 14.67 9.04
CA GLN A 96 -8.35 13.57 8.16
C GLN A 96 -7.42 12.57 8.88
N ILE A 97 -7.69 11.29 8.70
CA ILE A 97 -6.95 10.23 9.34
C ILE A 97 -5.47 10.23 8.93
N GLN A 98 -4.62 10.01 9.92
CA GLN A 98 -3.17 9.87 9.82
C GLN A 98 -2.75 8.68 10.67
N GLN A 99 -1.51 8.20 10.50
CA GLN A 99 -0.96 7.10 11.32
C GLN A 99 -1.80 5.82 11.23
N LEU A 100 -2.36 5.56 10.05
CA LEU A 100 -3.11 4.36 9.71
C LEU A 100 -2.67 3.85 8.34
N GLY A 101 -3.05 2.64 7.95
CA GLY A 101 -2.70 2.11 6.63
C GLY A 101 -3.19 3.01 5.49
N TRP A 102 -2.34 3.20 4.47
CA TRP A 102 -2.57 4.07 3.32
C TRP A 102 -3.99 4.02 2.75
N ASN A 103 -4.56 2.83 2.62
CA ASN A 103 -5.88 2.67 2.01
C ASN A 103 -7.05 3.22 2.85
N ASN A 104 -6.92 3.25 4.18
CA ASN A 104 -7.89 3.95 5.01
C ASN A 104 -7.77 5.47 4.84
N VAL A 105 -6.54 5.99 4.71
CA VAL A 105 -6.27 7.40 4.42
C VAL A 105 -6.80 7.77 3.03
N LEU A 106 -6.56 6.93 2.02
CA LEU A 106 -6.96 7.19 0.64
C LEU A 106 -8.49 7.32 0.51
N ASN A 107 -9.27 6.45 1.16
CA ASN A 107 -10.73 6.53 1.15
C ASN A 107 -11.22 7.89 1.64
N GLU A 108 -10.74 8.30 2.82
CA GLU A 108 -11.15 9.56 3.44
C GLU A 108 -10.65 10.76 2.65
N LEU A 109 -9.40 10.73 2.19
CA LEU A 109 -8.77 11.78 1.40
C LEU A 109 -9.54 12.04 0.09
N LEU A 110 -9.93 10.99 -0.63
CA LEU A 110 -10.69 11.16 -1.87
C LEU A 110 -12.11 11.68 -1.59
N MET A 111 -12.78 11.20 -0.53
CA MET A 111 -14.11 11.69 -0.18
C MET A 111 -14.10 13.14 0.32
N ASN A 112 -13.07 13.53 1.09
CA ASN A 112 -12.84 14.92 1.50
C ASN A 112 -12.53 15.83 0.30
N SER A 113 -11.78 15.33 -0.68
CA SER A 113 -11.52 16.05 -1.93
C SER A 113 -12.79 16.23 -2.76
N HIS A 114 -13.64 15.19 -2.83
CA HIS A 114 -14.95 15.28 -3.49
C HIS A 114 -15.86 16.29 -2.78
N LEU A 115 -15.89 16.29 -1.45
CA LEU A 115 -16.63 17.26 -0.65
C LEU A 115 -16.13 18.70 -0.87
N ALA A 116 -14.82 18.91 -0.94
CA ALA A 116 -14.23 20.22 -1.26
C ALA A 116 -14.64 20.70 -2.67
N TYR A 117 -14.52 19.81 -3.66
CA TYR A 117 -14.94 20.05 -5.04
C TYR A 117 -16.41 20.47 -5.10
N LYS A 118 -17.30 19.67 -4.48
CA LYS A 118 -18.74 19.93 -4.41
C LYS A 118 -19.10 21.23 -3.67
N SER A 119 -18.30 21.60 -2.68
CA SER A 119 -18.46 22.86 -1.95
C SER A 119 -17.78 24.08 -2.60
N LYS A 120 -17.24 23.94 -3.83
CA LYS A 120 -16.53 25.00 -4.57
C LYS A 120 -15.36 25.58 -3.78
N ARG A 121 -14.58 24.71 -3.16
CA ARG A 121 -13.39 25.06 -2.37
C ARG A 121 -12.20 24.22 -2.82
N ALA A 122 -11.03 24.84 -2.85
CA ALA A 122 -9.77 24.12 -3.06
C ALA A 122 -9.55 23.18 -1.87
N TYR A 123 -9.40 21.89 -2.17
CA TYR A 123 -8.99 20.90 -1.20
C TYR A 123 -7.54 21.18 -0.78
N VAL A 124 -7.28 21.17 0.52
CA VAL A 124 -5.93 21.29 1.06
C VAL A 124 -5.36 19.89 1.27
N PHE A 125 -4.50 19.46 0.35
CA PHE A 125 -3.91 18.13 0.41
C PHE A 125 -2.71 18.09 1.36
N GLN A 126 -2.52 16.92 1.97
CA GLN A 126 -1.56 16.67 3.05
C GLN A 126 -0.69 15.48 2.69
N ASP A 127 0.53 15.44 3.23
CA ASP A 127 1.39 14.26 3.15
C ASP A 127 0.71 13.04 3.78
N TYR A 128 1.00 11.85 3.27
CA TYR A 128 0.66 10.61 3.97
C TYR A 128 1.58 10.45 5.17
N VAL A 129 0.98 10.44 6.35
CA VAL A 129 1.68 10.22 7.62
C VAL A 129 1.57 8.76 8.01
N TRP A 130 2.70 8.06 7.99
CA TRP A 130 2.78 6.63 8.25
C TRP A 130 2.47 6.26 9.68
N LYS A 131 1.78 5.14 9.86
CA LYS A 131 1.82 4.40 11.12
C LYS A 131 3.21 3.78 11.31
N ARG A 132 3.78 3.91 12.50
CA ARG A 132 5.10 3.37 12.88
C ARG A 132 5.34 1.93 12.41
N GLU A 133 4.39 1.03 12.63
CA GLU A 133 4.58 -0.40 12.32
C GLU A 133 4.48 -0.73 10.81
N TYR A 134 4.04 0.22 9.98
CA TYR A 134 3.86 0.00 8.54
C TYR A 134 4.98 0.58 7.70
N TYR A 135 5.89 1.34 8.30
CA TYR A 135 6.94 1.99 7.54
C TYR A 135 7.97 0.96 7.01
N PRO A 136 8.42 1.05 5.74
CA PRO A 136 9.27 0.01 5.14
C PRO A 136 10.69 -0.10 5.73
N TRP A 137 11.12 0.90 6.50
CA TRP A 137 12.44 0.93 7.13
C TRP A 137 12.33 0.83 8.66
N PRO A 138 13.29 0.15 9.32
CA PRO A 138 13.35 0.11 10.78
C PRO A 138 13.72 1.48 11.35
N GLU A 139 13.36 1.70 12.62
CA GLU A 139 13.53 2.99 13.33
C GLU A 139 14.93 3.63 13.22
N PRO A 140 16.06 2.89 13.30
CA PRO A 140 17.39 3.49 13.15
C PRO A 140 17.66 4.14 11.79
N LYS A 141 16.88 3.80 10.75
CA LYS A 141 17.01 4.35 9.39
C LYS A 141 16.06 5.53 9.13
N TRP A 142 15.17 5.85 10.06
CA TRP A 142 14.22 6.94 9.88
C TRP A 142 14.94 8.29 9.79
N ARG A 143 14.48 9.14 8.87
CA ARG A 143 15.06 10.49 8.69
C ARG A 143 14.38 11.54 9.55
N ASP A 144 13.07 11.43 9.71
CA ASP A 144 12.23 12.43 10.35
C ASP A 144 11.13 11.75 11.18
N TRP A 145 10.57 12.49 12.15
CA TRP A 145 9.33 12.11 12.83
C TRP A 145 8.37 13.31 12.90
N PRO A 146 7.08 13.14 12.52
CA PRO A 146 6.48 11.91 12.02
C PRO A 146 6.95 11.57 10.59
N LEU A 147 6.90 10.29 10.25
CA LEU A 147 7.28 9.75 8.94
C LEU A 147 6.27 10.16 7.87
N ARG A 148 6.74 10.80 6.80
CA ARG A 148 5.90 11.41 5.77
C ARG A 148 6.31 11.00 4.36
N THR A 149 5.31 10.67 3.56
CA THR A 149 5.43 10.51 2.10
C THR A 149 4.59 11.60 1.43
N PRO A 150 5.16 12.46 0.56
CA PRO A 150 4.39 13.44 -0.18
C PRO A 150 3.23 12.78 -0.93
N LEU A 151 2.05 13.41 -0.94
CA LEU A 151 0.88 12.82 -1.59
C LEU A 151 1.14 12.55 -3.08
N ASN A 152 1.86 13.45 -3.76
CA ASN A 152 2.23 13.28 -5.17
C ASN A 152 3.26 12.16 -5.42
N ALA A 153 3.83 11.55 -4.38
CA ALA A 153 4.62 10.32 -4.54
C ALA A 153 3.71 9.08 -4.66
N LEU A 154 2.48 9.13 -4.15
CA LEU A 154 1.54 8.00 -4.13
C LEU A 154 0.51 8.09 -5.27
N ILE A 155 -0.07 9.27 -5.47
CA ILE A 155 -1.14 9.51 -6.45
C ILE A 155 -0.83 10.73 -7.32
N SER A 156 -1.61 10.88 -8.37
CA SER A 156 -1.69 12.06 -9.22
C SER A 156 -3.16 12.36 -9.52
N GLY A 157 -3.47 13.60 -9.86
CA GLY A 157 -4.84 14.02 -10.20
C GLY A 157 -5.25 15.25 -9.41
N PRO A 158 -6.51 15.70 -9.58
CA PRO A 158 -6.97 16.94 -8.94
C PRO A 158 -6.82 16.97 -7.43
N THR A 159 -6.99 15.82 -6.78
CA THR A 159 -6.81 15.67 -5.32
C THR A 159 -5.42 16.07 -4.85
N SER A 160 -4.39 15.89 -5.68
CA SER A 160 -2.99 16.21 -5.35
C SER A 160 -2.47 17.44 -6.10
N GLY A 161 -3.39 18.26 -6.66
CA GLY A 161 -3.08 19.56 -7.26
C GLY A 161 -2.97 19.58 -8.77
N ALA A 162 -3.28 18.48 -9.47
CA ALA A 162 -3.39 18.52 -10.94
C ALA A 162 -4.66 19.29 -11.40
N PRO A 163 -4.76 19.67 -12.68
CA PRO A 163 -5.96 20.31 -13.21
C PRO A 163 -7.20 19.41 -13.18
N TRP A 164 -8.38 20.04 -13.08
CA TRP A 164 -9.69 19.42 -13.31
C TRP A 164 -9.95 19.17 -14.81
N ASP A 165 -11.17 18.76 -15.15
CA ASP A 165 -11.58 18.61 -16.55
C ASP A 165 -11.54 19.98 -17.28
N PRO A 166 -11.36 19.99 -18.61
CA PRO A 166 -11.42 21.24 -19.37
C PRO A 166 -12.75 21.97 -19.14
N LYS A 167 -12.66 23.28 -18.85
CA LYS A 167 -13.80 24.18 -18.54
C LYS A 167 -14.44 23.97 -17.17
N ASP A 168 -13.90 23.08 -16.34
CA ASP A 168 -14.25 23.01 -14.93
C ASP A 168 -13.63 24.23 -14.22
N ASP A 169 -14.49 25.01 -13.56
CA ASP A 169 -14.11 26.23 -12.84
C ASP A 169 -13.87 25.98 -11.35
N ALA A 170 -13.75 24.72 -10.92
CA ALA A 170 -13.33 24.42 -9.55
C ALA A 170 -11.89 24.90 -9.29
N PRO A 171 -11.59 25.48 -8.12
CA PRO A 171 -10.23 25.84 -7.76
C PRO A 171 -9.37 24.59 -7.56
N ARG A 172 -8.10 24.63 -7.99
CA ARG A 172 -7.20 23.47 -7.84
C ARG A 172 -6.82 23.26 -6.37
N SER A 173 -6.61 22.00 -6.01
CA SER A 173 -6.12 21.63 -4.68
C SER A 173 -4.75 22.23 -4.42
N VAL A 174 -4.50 22.64 -3.18
CA VAL A 174 -3.24 23.25 -2.74
C VAL A 174 -2.61 22.44 -1.62
N SER A 175 -1.29 22.51 -1.49
CA SER A 175 -0.60 21.85 -0.38
C SER A 175 -0.96 22.50 0.96
N GLU A 176 -0.90 21.73 2.05
CA GLU A 176 -1.01 22.24 3.43
C GLU A 176 -0.07 23.44 3.68
N ARG A 177 1.16 23.37 3.18
CA ARG A 177 2.14 24.45 3.31
C ARG A 177 1.71 25.73 2.60
N TRP A 178 1.10 25.60 1.42
CA TRP A 178 0.57 26.77 0.71
C TRP A 178 -0.69 27.32 1.38
N PHE A 179 -1.54 26.45 1.93
CA PHE A 179 -2.68 26.87 2.73
C PHE A 179 -2.25 27.74 3.92
N ASP A 180 -1.11 27.44 4.56
CA ASP A 180 -0.55 28.29 5.62
C ASP A 180 -0.19 29.71 5.15
N ILE A 181 0.10 29.89 3.85
CA ILE A 181 0.42 31.18 3.23
C ILE A 181 -0.84 31.93 2.78
N VAL A 182 -1.71 31.29 2.00
CA VAL A 182 -2.92 31.93 1.43
C VAL A 182 -4.05 32.08 2.46
N CYS A 183 -4.01 31.29 3.52
CA CYS A 183 -4.97 31.26 4.62
C CYS A 183 -4.24 31.22 5.96
N PRO A 184 -3.58 32.31 6.40
CA PRO A 184 -2.95 32.37 7.71
C PRO A 184 -3.95 32.14 8.84
N LYS A 185 -3.48 31.62 9.99
CA LYS A 185 -4.34 31.15 11.10
C LYS A 185 -5.42 32.14 11.55
N HIS A 186 -5.14 33.45 11.55
CA HIS A 186 -6.07 34.48 11.99
C HIS A 186 -7.23 34.73 11.01
N GLU A 187 -7.15 34.22 9.79
CA GLU A 187 -8.22 34.32 8.77
C GLU A 187 -9.05 33.04 8.65
N ARG A 188 -8.68 31.97 9.37
CA ARG A 188 -9.35 30.68 9.31
C ARG A 188 -10.58 30.67 10.20
N ARG A 189 -11.71 30.25 9.64
CA ARG A 189 -12.81 29.73 10.45
C ARG A 189 -12.50 28.29 10.83
N ILE A 190 -12.48 28.04 12.14
CA ILE A 190 -12.37 26.68 12.68
C ILE A 190 -13.78 26.11 12.83
N ILE A 191 -14.00 24.91 12.29
CA ILE A 191 -15.22 24.13 12.54
C ILE A 191 -14.78 22.83 13.21
N VAL A 192 -15.27 22.57 14.42
CA VAL A 192 -14.93 21.36 15.16
C VAL A 192 -15.94 20.28 14.83
N THR A 193 -15.48 19.06 14.56
CA THR A 193 -16.37 17.99 14.07
C THR A 193 -17.47 17.61 15.06
N GLY A 194 -17.23 17.72 16.36
CA GLY A 194 -18.25 17.47 17.39
C GLY A 194 -19.39 18.48 17.44
N ASP A 195 -19.26 19.64 16.80
CA ASP A 195 -20.36 20.62 16.72
C ASP A 195 -21.37 20.25 15.61
N VAL A 196 -20.98 19.37 14.68
CA VAL A 196 -21.75 19.04 13.47
C VAL A 196 -22.11 17.56 13.40
N LYS A 197 -21.17 16.68 13.73
CA LYS A 197 -21.26 15.23 13.54
C LYS A 197 -22.32 14.53 14.42
N PRO A 198 -22.51 14.84 15.72
CA PRO A 198 -23.41 14.07 16.58
C PRO A 198 -24.83 13.82 16.04
N PRO A 199 -25.56 14.81 15.49
CA PRO A 199 -26.91 14.58 14.96
C PRO A 199 -26.95 13.74 13.68
N ILE A 200 -25.84 13.58 12.96
CA ILE A 200 -25.79 12.86 11.67
C ILE A 200 -24.88 11.61 11.71
N LEU A 201 -24.34 11.25 12.88
CA LEU A 201 -23.35 10.18 13.05
C LEU A 201 -23.80 8.84 12.43
N TRP A 202 -25.07 8.50 12.64
CA TRP A 202 -25.65 7.22 12.22
C TRP A 202 -26.47 7.29 10.93
N GLU A 203 -26.46 8.45 10.27
CA GLU A 203 -27.21 8.67 9.05
C GLU A 203 -26.56 8.00 7.83
N ARG A 204 -27.31 7.93 6.73
CA ARG A 204 -26.76 7.50 5.44
C ARG A 204 -25.66 8.45 4.96
N GLY A 205 -24.72 7.91 4.19
CA GLY A 205 -23.56 8.65 3.70
C GLY A 205 -23.92 9.87 2.85
N ASP A 206 -25.00 9.80 2.06
CA ASP A 206 -25.50 10.93 1.27
C ASP A 206 -26.01 12.07 2.15
N LEU A 207 -26.71 11.78 3.25
CA LEU A 207 -27.17 12.81 4.19
C LEU A 207 -25.99 13.43 4.96
N ILE A 208 -25.01 12.63 5.38
CA ILE A 208 -23.76 13.11 5.99
C ILE A 208 -23.06 14.06 5.00
N PHE A 209 -22.86 13.63 3.76
CA PHE A 209 -22.20 14.40 2.72
C PHE A 209 -22.92 15.73 2.44
N GLN A 210 -24.23 15.69 2.22
CA GLN A 210 -25.04 16.89 1.94
C GLN A 210 -25.04 17.89 3.10
N THR A 211 -25.02 17.40 4.34
CA THR A 211 -24.95 18.27 5.54
C THR A 211 -23.65 19.07 5.54
N TRP A 212 -22.52 18.41 5.32
CA TRP A 212 -21.22 19.07 5.24
C TRP A 212 -21.06 19.93 3.99
N GLU A 213 -21.58 19.47 2.84
CA GLU A 213 -21.58 20.21 1.58
C GLU A 213 -22.30 21.56 1.75
N LYS A 214 -23.52 21.53 2.30
CA LYS A 214 -24.32 22.73 2.59
C LYS A 214 -23.58 23.69 3.53
N LEU A 215 -23.05 23.18 4.63
CA LEU A 215 -22.29 23.98 5.61
C LEU A 215 -21.10 24.69 4.95
N LEU A 216 -20.32 23.99 4.12
CA LEU A 216 -19.15 24.54 3.46
C LEU A 216 -19.51 25.50 2.31
N LEU A 217 -20.59 25.24 1.58
CA LEU A 217 -21.11 26.13 0.53
C LEU A 217 -21.57 27.47 1.11
N GLU A 218 -22.38 27.43 2.16
CA GLU A 218 -23.01 28.59 2.79
C GLU A 218 -22.04 29.41 3.65
N ALA A 219 -20.94 28.82 4.11
CA ALA A 219 -19.94 29.53 4.90
C ALA A 219 -19.28 30.68 4.09
N PRO A 220 -19.41 31.95 4.52
CA PRO A 220 -18.86 33.09 3.79
C PRO A 220 -17.32 33.17 3.86
N GLU A 221 -16.71 32.51 4.84
CA GLU A 221 -15.27 32.58 5.05
C GLU A 221 -14.55 31.84 3.92
N ARG A 222 -13.51 32.50 3.39
CA ARG A 222 -12.69 31.93 2.32
C ARG A 222 -11.86 30.75 2.84
N CYS A 223 -11.36 30.83 4.07
CA CYS A 223 -10.47 29.84 4.68
C CYS A 223 -11.21 29.06 5.76
N ILE A 224 -11.41 27.76 5.56
CA ILE A 224 -12.00 26.86 6.55
C ILE A 224 -11.00 25.79 6.95
N GLU A 225 -10.88 25.53 8.26
CA GLU A 225 -10.13 24.42 8.82
C GLU A 225 -11.08 23.56 9.66
N ILE A 226 -11.27 22.29 9.26
CA ILE A 226 -12.07 21.32 9.99
C ILE A 226 -11.17 20.61 11.00
N GLN A 227 -11.42 20.83 12.28
CA GLN A 227 -10.64 20.24 13.36
C GLN A 227 -11.37 19.05 13.99
N PRO A 228 -10.63 17.99 14.39
CA PRO A 228 -11.23 16.88 15.08
C PRO A 228 -11.67 17.30 16.48
N THR A 229 -12.85 16.86 16.90
CA THR A 229 -13.16 16.77 18.33
C THR A 229 -12.13 15.90 19.05
N ALA A 230 -11.90 16.18 20.33
CA ALA A 230 -10.98 15.41 21.16
C ALA A 230 -11.34 13.91 21.13
N ARG A 231 -10.31 13.05 21.04
CA ARG A 231 -10.50 11.59 20.99
C ARG A 231 -11.21 11.00 22.21
N SER A 232 -11.13 11.68 23.35
CA SER A 232 -11.88 11.30 24.56
C SER A 232 -13.40 11.48 24.42
N VAL A 233 -13.86 12.25 23.42
CA VAL A 233 -15.28 12.49 23.14
C VAL A 233 -15.72 11.71 21.89
N ASP A 234 -14.92 11.74 20.83
CA ASP A 234 -15.15 10.94 19.63
C ASP A 234 -13.84 10.24 19.21
N ASN A 235 -13.82 8.91 19.31
CA ASN A 235 -12.66 8.09 18.95
C ASN A 235 -12.35 8.16 17.43
N PHE A 236 -13.33 8.52 16.60
CA PHE A 236 -13.27 8.56 15.15
C PHE A 236 -13.76 9.89 14.59
N PRO A 237 -13.08 11.02 14.89
CA PRO A 237 -13.58 12.37 14.63
C PRO A 237 -13.54 12.80 13.15
N GLN A 238 -13.34 11.85 12.24
CA GLN A 238 -13.42 12.03 10.80
C GLN A 238 -14.85 12.42 10.39
N ILE A 239 -15.00 13.16 9.28
CA ILE A 239 -16.33 13.44 8.70
C ILE A 239 -16.95 12.12 8.22
N PHE A 240 -16.16 11.37 7.46
CA PHE A 240 -16.51 10.05 6.96
C PHE A 240 -15.75 9.03 7.82
N ASP A 241 -16.35 8.65 8.94
CA ASP A 241 -15.71 7.79 9.94
C ASP A 241 -15.73 6.30 9.57
N LEU A 242 -15.04 5.50 10.39
CA LEU A 242 -14.92 4.06 10.14
C LEU A 242 -16.29 3.36 10.09
N TYR A 243 -17.27 3.83 10.87
CA TYR A 243 -18.58 3.20 10.96
C TYR A 243 -19.40 3.46 9.70
N LEU A 244 -19.19 4.59 9.05
CA LEU A 244 -19.74 4.82 7.72
C LEU A 244 -19.08 3.89 6.71
N TRP A 245 -17.74 3.87 6.65
CA TRP A 245 -16.99 3.05 5.69
C TRP A 245 -17.20 1.54 5.84
N GLY A 246 -17.43 1.06 7.06
CA GLY A 246 -17.67 -0.34 7.38
C GLY A 246 -19.12 -0.79 7.28
N SER A 247 -19.99 -0.04 6.59
CA SER A 247 -21.42 -0.37 6.48
C SER A 247 -22.01 -0.01 5.11
N GLU A 248 -23.18 -0.55 4.80
CA GLU A 248 -23.93 -0.24 3.56
C GLU A 248 -24.36 1.24 3.46
N ARG A 249 -24.29 2.01 4.56
CA ARG A 249 -24.64 3.43 4.59
C ARG A 249 -23.82 4.27 3.62
N ILE A 250 -22.63 3.83 3.21
CA ILE A 250 -21.80 4.53 2.22
C ILE A 250 -22.28 4.34 0.77
N LEU A 251 -23.00 3.26 0.47
CA LEU A 251 -23.38 2.88 -0.90
C LEU A 251 -24.18 3.95 -1.68
N PRO A 252 -25.07 4.76 -1.06
CA PRO A 252 -25.74 5.85 -1.76
C PRO A 252 -24.81 6.87 -2.42
N LEU A 253 -23.57 7.02 -1.94
CA LEU A 253 -22.59 7.93 -2.51
C LEU A 253 -21.89 7.35 -3.76
N TRP A 254 -22.03 6.06 -4.04
CA TRP A 254 -21.23 5.37 -5.06
C TRP A 254 -21.35 5.99 -6.44
N GLU A 255 -22.57 6.19 -6.95
CA GLU A 255 -22.76 6.68 -8.32
C GLU A 255 -22.24 8.11 -8.50
N GLU A 256 -22.48 8.99 -7.54
CA GLU A 256 -21.94 10.35 -7.59
C GLU A 256 -20.41 10.33 -7.48
N PHE A 257 -19.88 9.58 -6.51
CA PHE A 257 -18.44 9.55 -6.25
C PHE A 257 -17.66 8.92 -7.40
N LYS A 258 -18.11 7.80 -7.96
CA LYS A 258 -17.51 7.13 -9.12
C LYS A 258 -17.41 8.06 -10.33
N ASN A 259 -18.46 8.85 -10.58
CA ASN A 259 -18.54 9.74 -11.74
C ASN A 259 -17.88 11.11 -11.51
N SER A 260 -17.51 11.43 -10.26
CA SER A 260 -16.83 12.68 -9.92
C SER A 260 -15.48 12.83 -10.65
N PRO A 261 -15.03 14.06 -10.93
CA PRO A 261 -13.68 14.31 -11.43
C PRO A 261 -12.59 13.76 -10.49
N VAL A 262 -12.83 13.74 -9.18
CA VAL A 262 -11.90 13.16 -8.19
C VAL A 262 -11.63 11.68 -8.49
N SER A 263 -12.68 10.90 -8.80
CA SER A 263 -12.53 9.48 -9.15
C SER A 263 -12.00 9.28 -10.57
N ARG A 264 -12.61 9.94 -11.56
CA ARG A 264 -12.28 9.73 -12.99
C ARG A 264 -10.87 10.20 -13.35
N LEU A 265 -10.38 11.25 -12.70
CA LEU A 265 -9.07 11.83 -12.97
C LEU A 265 -7.99 11.33 -12.01
N LEU A 266 -8.34 10.43 -11.07
CA LEU A 266 -7.38 9.80 -10.18
C LEU A 266 -6.40 8.93 -10.97
N LYS A 267 -5.12 9.25 -10.84
CA LYS A 267 -4.01 8.53 -11.45
C LYS A 267 -3.02 8.10 -10.37
N THR A 268 -2.19 7.14 -10.71
CA THR A 268 -0.98 6.83 -9.94
C THR A 268 0.12 7.83 -10.24
N SER A 269 0.97 8.09 -9.25
CA SER A 269 2.11 8.99 -9.41
C SER A 269 3.10 8.47 -10.46
N PRO A 270 3.97 9.36 -11.01
CA PRO A 270 5.08 8.92 -11.86
C PRO A 270 6.02 7.91 -11.19
N ILE A 271 6.22 7.99 -9.87
CA ILE A 271 7.05 7.04 -9.12
C ILE A 271 6.43 5.64 -9.13
N VAL A 272 5.12 5.55 -8.86
CA VAL A 272 4.38 4.28 -8.91
C VAL A 272 4.37 3.72 -10.33
N ASN A 273 4.09 4.56 -11.35
CA ASN A 273 4.09 4.11 -12.74
C ASN A 273 5.48 3.60 -13.16
N ALA A 274 6.56 4.29 -12.78
CA ALA A 274 7.92 3.84 -13.06
C ALA A 274 8.27 2.50 -12.38
N ALA A 275 7.71 2.21 -11.20
CA ALA A 275 7.86 0.90 -10.56
C ALA A 275 7.12 -0.19 -11.32
N VAL A 276 5.89 0.08 -11.76
CA VAL A 276 5.09 -0.85 -12.56
C VAL A 276 5.80 -1.16 -13.89
N ASP A 277 6.20 -0.12 -14.62
CA ASP A 277 6.87 -0.24 -15.92
C ASP A 277 8.21 -1.00 -15.81
N ARG A 278 9.00 -0.73 -14.75
CA ARG A 278 10.25 -1.44 -14.47
C ARG A 278 10.04 -2.95 -14.29
N ASN A 279 8.88 -3.35 -13.76
CA ASN A 279 8.59 -4.73 -13.39
C ASN A 279 7.67 -5.46 -14.38
N GLU A 280 7.19 -4.79 -15.44
CA GLU A 280 6.26 -5.38 -16.41
C GLU A 280 6.80 -6.70 -17.01
N TYR A 281 8.10 -6.78 -17.26
CA TYR A 281 8.76 -7.96 -17.81
C TYR A 281 8.59 -9.22 -16.96
N LEU A 282 8.39 -9.08 -15.63
CA LEU A 282 8.14 -10.21 -14.73
C LEU A 282 6.82 -10.91 -15.06
N PHE A 283 5.86 -10.17 -15.60
CA PHE A 283 4.50 -10.62 -15.88
C PHE A 283 4.32 -11.16 -17.31
N LEU A 284 5.36 -11.10 -18.15
CA LEU A 284 5.28 -11.66 -19.49
C LEU A 284 4.94 -13.17 -19.44
N PRO A 285 3.95 -13.65 -20.22
CA PRO A 285 3.55 -15.06 -20.22
C PRO A 285 4.70 -15.98 -20.65
N ARG A 286 5.06 -16.94 -19.79
CA ARG A 286 6.14 -17.94 -20.04
C ARG A 286 5.62 -19.32 -20.45
N GLY A 287 4.30 -19.49 -20.46
CA GLY A 287 3.64 -20.75 -20.79
C GLY A 287 3.53 -21.05 -22.28
N PRO A 288 2.91 -22.19 -22.64
CA PRO A 288 2.55 -22.50 -24.01
C PRO A 288 1.69 -21.39 -24.62
N ARG A 289 1.84 -21.16 -25.93
CA ARG A 289 0.97 -20.20 -26.63
C ARG A 289 -0.48 -20.67 -26.57
N PRO A 290 -1.44 -19.80 -26.22
CA PRO A 290 -2.86 -20.13 -26.29
C PRO A 290 -3.25 -20.57 -27.71
N LYS A 291 -4.25 -21.45 -27.83
CA LYS A 291 -4.74 -21.96 -29.13
C LYS A 291 -5.50 -20.89 -29.93
N HIS A 292 -5.87 -19.79 -29.29
CA HIS A 292 -6.58 -18.65 -29.85
C HIS A 292 -5.72 -17.37 -29.74
N PRO A 293 -6.00 -16.32 -30.54
CA PRO A 293 -5.35 -15.02 -30.36
C PRO A 293 -5.55 -14.51 -28.94
N ALA A 294 -4.44 -14.28 -28.23
CA ALA A 294 -4.46 -13.72 -26.88
C ALA A 294 -3.74 -12.36 -26.88
N SER A 295 -4.12 -11.49 -25.94
CA SER A 295 -3.46 -10.20 -25.76
C SER A 295 -1.96 -10.37 -25.52
N ARG A 296 -1.17 -9.41 -26.03
CA ARG A 296 0.25 -9.29 -25.69
C ARG A 296 0.47 -8.52 -24.40
N ASP A 297 -0.52 -7.74 -23.98
CA ASP A 297 -0.52 -7.06 -22.69
C ASP A 297 -0.62 -8.11 -21.56
N PRO A 298 0.38 -8.22 -20.67
CA PRO A 298 0.33 -9.17 -19.57
C PRO A 298 -0.81 -8.88 -18.59
N TYR A 299 -1.23 -7.63 -18.41
CA TYR A 299 -2.29 -7.26 -17.48
C TYR A 299 -3.65 -7.78 -17.94
N GLU A 300 -3.94 -7.78 -19.24
CA GLU A 300 -5.15 -8.35 -19.82
C GLU A 300 -5.20 -9.90 -19.75
N ARG A 301 -4.09 -10.53 -19.32
CA ARG A 301 -3.98 -11.98 -19.06
C ARG A 301 -3.73 -12.31 -17.59
N MET A 302 -3.79 -11.29 -16.74
CA MET A 302 -3.45 -11.40 -15.34
C MET A 302 -4.68 -11.63 -14.48
N LEU A 303 -4.57 -12.61 -13.59
CA LEU A 303 -5.33 -12.65 -12.35
C LEU A 303 -4.42 -12.11 -11.23
N ALA A 304 -4.85 -11.09 -10.51
CA ALA A 304 -4.16 -10.59 -9.33
C ALA A 304 -4.94 -10.97 -8.08
N ILE A 305 -4.26 -11.40 -7.02
CA ILE A 305 -4.88 -11.75 -5.74
C ILE A 305 -4.16 -11.11 -4.56
N HIS A 306 -4.90 -10.33 -3.78
CA HIS A 306 -4.46 -9.76 -2.51
C HIS A 306 -4.55 -10.84 -1.42
N LEU A 307 -3.40 -11.29 -0.93
CA LEU A 307 -3.30 -12.27 0.15
C LEU A 307 -2.71 -11.60 1.38
N ARG A 308 -3.57 -11.17 2.31
CA ARG A 308 -3.11 -10.67 3.61
C ARG A 308 -2.92 -11.83 4.58
N ARG A 309 -1.69 -12.04 5.04
CA ARG A 309 -1.29 -13.16 5.91
C ARG A 309 -0.50 -12.65 7.12
N GLY A 310 -0.18 -13.53 8.08
CA GLY A 310 0.61 -13.19 9.28
C GLY A 310 -0.25 -12.95 10.53
N ASP A 311 -0.16 -11.77 11.13
CA ASP A 311 -0.86 -11.34 12.36
C ASP A 311 -2.39 -11.22 12.22
N TYR A 312 -2.92 -11.57 11.05
CA TYR A 312 -4.28 -11.28 10.62
C TYR A 312 -5.36 -12.08 11.36
N LYS A 313 -5.01 -13.13 12.12
CA LYS A 313 -5.98 -13.92 12.89
C LYS A 313 -6.74 -13.07 13.91
N GLU A 314 -6.05 -12.19 14.63
CA GLU A 314 -6.69 -11.33 15.63
C GLU A 314 -7.53 -10.23 14.97
N ALA A 315 -7.12 -9.72 13.80
CA ALA A 315 -7.94 -8.82 12.99
C ALA A 315 -9.25 -9.49 12.55
N CYS A 316 -9.19 -10.74 12.07
CA CYS A 316 -10.37 -11.51 11.67
C CYS A 316 -11.32 -11.79 12.84
N LYS A 317 -10.78 -12.13 14.02
CA LYS A 317 -11.60 -12.24 15.23
C LYS A 317 -12.27 -10.92 15.57
N GLY A 318 -11.54 -9.80 15.48
CA GLY A 318 -12.11 -8.47 15.69
C GLY A 318 -13.30 -8.20 14.75
N LEU A 319 -13.17 -8.51 13.47
CA LEU A 319 -14.26 -8.39 12.50
C LEU A 319 -15.48 -9.23 12.89
N ALA A 320 -15.25 -10.46 13.35
CA ALA A 320 -16.32 -11.32 13.85
C ALA A 320 -16.96 -10.75 15.13
N THR A 321 -16.16 -10.32 16.12
CA THR A 321 -16.61 -9.73 17.38
C THR A 321 -17.50 -8.50 17.15
N TRP A 322 -17.20 -7.68 16.15
CA TRP A 322 -18.00 -6.50 15.80
C TRP A 322 -19.11 -6.75 14.80
N ASN A 323 -19.34 -8.01 14.43
CA ASN A 323 -20.33 -8.43 13.44
C ASN A 323 -20.23 -7.64 12.12
N SER A 324 -19.00 -7.42 11.66
CA SER A 324 -18.68 -6.52 10.55
C SER A 324 -19.13 -7.07 9.18
N THR A 325 -19.75 -6.22 8.36
CA THR A 325 -19.94 -6.51 6.93
C THR A 325 -18.63 -6.35 6.16
N PHE A 326 -18.63 -6.65 4.86
CA PHE A 326 -17.56 -6.20 3.96
C PHE A 326 -17.38 -4.68 4.01
N TYR A 327 -16.22 -4.22 3.58
CA TYR A 327 -15.80 -2.83 3.66
C TYR A 327 -16.23 -2.04 2.43
N SER A 328 -16.96 -0.95 2.65
CA SER A 328 -17.27 0.09 1.67
C SER A 328 -17.73 -0.46 0.30
N TRP A 329 -17.03 -0.12 -0.78
CA TRP A 329 -17.41 -0.48 -2.14
C TRP A 329 -17.44 -1.99 -2.40
N ASN A 330 -16.83 -2.81 -1.53
CA ASN A 330 -16.94 -4.27 -1.61
C ASN A 330 -18.37 -4.77 -1.32
N LEU A 331 -19.26 -3.89 -0.83
CA LEU A 331 -20.68 -4.17 -0.59
C LEU A 331 -21.57 -3.90 -1.82
N LEU A 332 -21.02 -3.42 -2.95
CA LEU A 332 -21.86 -3.10 -4.12
C LEU A 332 -22.66 -4.32 -4.59
N PRO A 333 -23.98 -4.19 -4.78
CA PRO A 333 -24.86 -5.34 -4.95
C PRO A 333 -24.65 -6.13 -6.26
N GLN A 334 -24.00 -5.52 -7.26
CA GLN A 334 -23.64 -6.12 -8.53
C GLN A 334 -22.41 -7.03 -8.45
N LEU A 335 -21.67 -7.00 -7.33
CA LEU A 335 -20.48 -7.84 -7.16
C LEU A 335 -20.89 -9.31 -6.97
N PRO A 336 -20.14 -10.26 -7.56
CA PRO A 336 -20.50 -11.68 -7.49
C PRO A 336 -20.43 -12.26 -6.07
N ASP A 337 -19.41 -11.86 -5.32
CA ASP A 337 -19.14 -12.40 -4.00
C ASP A 337 -19.69 -11.47 -2.92
N LYS A 338 -20.42 -12.03 -1.96
CA LYS A 338 -21.10 -11.28 -0.89
C LYS A 338 -20.87 -11.96 0.45
N PHE A 339 -20.89 -11.17 1.51
CA PHE A 339 -20.90 -11.67 2.87
C PHE A 339 -22.02 -10.98 3.65
N VAL A 340 -22.94 -11.80 4.15
CA VAL A 340 -23.99 -11.35 5.07
C VAL A 340 -23.63 -11.87 6.45
N PRO A 341 -23.41 -10.98 7.44
CA PRO A 341 -23.18 -11.38 8.81
C PRO A 341 -24.25 -12.38 9.28
N PRO A 342 -23.85 -13.55 9.80
CA PRO A 342 -24.79 -14.55 10.26
C PRO A 342 -25.63 -14.02 11.45
N PRO A 343 -26.89 -14.47 11.59
CA PRO A 343 -27.73 -14.04 12.70
C PRO A 343 -27.16 -14.51 14.06
N GLY A 344 -27.56 -13.84 15.14
CA GLY A 344 -27.15 -14.18 16.51
C GLY A 344 -25.84 -13.55 16.98
N GLY A 345 -25.17 -12.76 16.13
CA GLY A 345 -24.07 -11.87 16.53
C GLY A 345 -24.56 -10.46 16.86
N GLU A 346 -23.93 -9.83 17.85
CA GLU A 346 -24.14 -8.43 18.25
C GLU A 346 -22.79 -7.69 18.24
N TRP A 347 -22.81 -6.36 18.28
CA TRP A 347 -21.58 -5.59 18.38
C TRP A 347 -20.86 -5.86 19.70
N GLY A 348 -19.62 -6.35 19.62
CA GLY A 348 -18.80 -6.69 20.78
C GLY A 348 -19.00 -8.13 21.27
N LYS A 349 -19.92 -8.91 20.68
CA LYS A 349 -20.20 -10.29 21.09
C LYS A 349 -20.69 -11.13 19.91
N ASN A 350 -20.01 -12.23 19.61
CA ASN A 350 -20.44 -13.18 18.59
C ASN A 350 -20.37 -14.64 19.09
N THR A 351 -20.93 -15.58 18.33
CA THR A 351 -20.84 -17.02 18.64
C THR A 351 -19.63 -17.66 17.98
N PRO A 352 -19.08 -18.76 18.54
CA PRO A 352 -17.98 -19.49 17.92
C PRO A 352 -18.28 -19.97 16.49
N GLU A 353 -19.53 -20.34 16.21
CA GLU A 353 -19.98 -20.78 14.88
C GLU A 353 -19.94 -19.63 13.88
N ASN A 354 -20.31 -18.43 14.33
CA ASN A 354 -20.23 -17.23 13.51
C ASN A 354 -18.78 -16.83 13.28
N GLU A 355 -17.94 -16.81 14.32
CA GLU A 355 -16.50 -16.58 14.19
C GLU A 355 -15.85 -17.53 13.16
N ALA A 356 -16.21 -18.81 13.16
CA ALA A 356 -15.73 -19.76 12.17
C ALA A 356 -16.09 -19.36 10.73
N LYS A 357 -17.29 -18.83 10.49
CA LYS A 357 -17.70 -18.32 9.16
C LYS A 357 -16.87 -17.10 8.74
N TYR A 358 -16.61 -16.17 9.65
CA TYR A 358 -15.70 -15.05 9.38
C TYR A 358 -14.30 -15.54 9.03
N MET A 359 -13.78 -16.54 9.74
CA MET A 359 -12.43 -17.05 9.49
C MET A 359 -12.26 -17.65 8.09
N VAL A 360 -13.26 -18.35 7.56
CA VAL A 360 -13.23 -18.91 6.20
C VAL A 360 -12.99 -17.84 5.14
N HIS A 361 -13.60 -16.68 5.32
CA HIS A 361 -13.56 -15.58 4.36
C HIS A 361 -12.47 -14.54 4.68
N CYS A 362 -12.09 -14.39 5.95
CA CYS A 362 -11.11 -13.39 6.35
C CYS A 362 -9.67 -13.91 6.26
N LEU A 363 -9.45 -15.16 6.67
CA LEU A 363 -8.14 -15.82 6.62
C LEU A 363 -8.33 -17.24 6.04
N PRO A 364 -8.63 -17.34 4.74
CA PRO A 364 -8.94 -18.61 4.09
C PRO A 364 -7.79 -19.61 4.17
N THR A 365 -8.15 -20.89 4.09
CA THR A 365 -7.19 -22.00 4.03
C THR A 365 -6.47 -22.02 2.68
N PHE A 366 -5.39 -22.80 2.61
CA PHE A 366 -4.64 -23.03 1.38
C PHE A 366 -5.54 -23.55 0.25
N ASP A 367 -6.30 -24.62 0.51
CA ASP A 367 -7.17 -25.24 -0.49
C ASP A 367 -8.28 -24.31 -0.96
N PHE A 368 -8.82 -23.49 -0.04
CA PHE A 368 -9.81 -22.48 -0.39
C PHE A 368 -9.23 -21.45 -1.37
N ILE A 369 -8.02 -20.93 -1.13
CA ILE A 369 -7.38 -19.97 -2.03
C ILE A 369 -7.13 -20.59 -3.42
N VAL A 370 -6.61 -21.82 -3.47
CA VAL A 370 -6.40 -22.52 -4.75
C VAL A 370 -7.72 -22.67 -5.51
N GLN A 371 -8.79 -23.12 -4.83
CA GLN A 371 -10.09 -23.28 -5.45
C GLN A 371 -10.67 -21.94 -5.90
N LYS A 372 -10.56 -20.88 -5.09
CA LYS A 372 -11.05 -19.55 -5.43
C LYS A 372 -10.37 -18.98 -6.68
N ILE A 373 -9.05 -19.19 -6.82
CA ILE A 373 -8.30 -18.80 -8.02
C ILE A 373 -8.80 -19.57 -9.26
N ARG A 374 -9.04 -20.89 -9.13
CA ARG A 374 -9.59 -21.72 -10.22
C ARG A 374 -10.99 -21.25 -10.63
N ASP A 375 -11.89 -21.08 -9.67
CA ASP A 375 -13.27 -20.66 -9.92
C ASP A 375 -13.32 -19.28 -10.57
N ALA A 376 -12.56 -18.32 -10.04
CA ALA A 376 -12.47 -16.98 -10.61
C ALA A 376 -11.93 -16.97 -12.04
N ARG A 377 -10.90 -17.77 -12.32
CA ARG A 377 -10.36 -17.95 -13.68
C ARG A 377 -11.42 -18.52 -14.61
N ASP A 378 -12.02 -19.63 -14.23
CA ASP A 378 -12.93 -20.39 -15.09
C ASP A 378 -14.23 -19.62 -15.36
N GLU A 379 -14.80 -18.97 -14.35
CA GLU A 379 -15.99 -18.14 -14.49
C GLU A 379 -15.73 -16.92 -15.37
N TYR A 380 -14.59 -16.23 -15.20
CA TYR A 380 -14.25 -15.08 -16.04
C TYR A 380 -14.05 -15.47 -17.50
N VAL A 381 -13.34 -16.58 -17.76
CA VAL A 381 -13.14 -17.10 -19.12
C VAL A 381 -14.46 -17.53 -19.75
N ARG A 382 -15.32 -18.26 -19.02
CA ARG A 382 -16.64 -18.69 -19.50
C ARG A 382 -17.61 -17.54 -19.78
N ALA A 383 -17.49 -16.43 -19.03
CA ALA A 383 -18.32 -15.24 -19.24
C ALA A 383 -17.96 -14.46 -20.52
N GLY A 384 -16.77 -14.68 -21.10
CA GLY A 384 -16.37 -14.11 -22.38
C GLY A 384 -16.84 -14.96 -23.56
N LYS A 385 -16.69 -14.45 -24.79
CA LYS A 385 -16.91 -15.31 -25.96
C LYS A 385 -15.80 -16.36 -26.04
N ALA A 386 -16.14 -17.52 -26.58
CA ALA A 386 -15.23 -18.65 -26.69
C ALA A 386 -13.95 -18.24 -27.43
N GLY A 387 -12.79 -18.41 -26.78
CA GLY A 387 -11.49 -18.08 -27.36
C GLY A 387 -11.12 -16.59 -27.35
N GLU A 388 -11.81 -15.73 -26.58
CA GLU A 388 -11.41 -14.32 -26.43
C GLU A 388 -10.62 -14.05 -25.15
N ARG A 389 -10.86 -14.81 -24.08
CA ARG A 389 -10.24 -14.58 -22.76
C ARG A 389 -9.19 -15.63 -22.45
N THR A 390 -8.07 -15.17 -21.89
CA THR A 390 -6.98 -16.02 -21.39
C THR A 390 -6.51 -15.45 -20.07
N LEU A 391 -6.38 -16.29 -19.05
CA LEU A 391 -5.70 -15.95 -17.80
C LEU A 391 -4.63 -17.00 -17.52
N ASP A 392 -3.37 -16.61 -17.70
CA ASP A 392 -2.21 -17.48 -17.51
C ASP A 392 -1.03 -16.79 -16.83
N VAL A 393 -1.26 -15.54 -16.38
CA VAL A 393 -0.37 -14.76 -15.53
C VAL A 393 -1.04 -14.57 -14.18
N LEU A 394 -0.33 -14.87 -13.10
CA LEU A 394 -0.82 -14.73 -11.74
C LEU A 394 0.08 -13.80 -10.94
N TYR A 395 -0.53 -12.80 -10.30
CA TYR A 395 0.16 -11.92 -9.36
C TYR A 395 -0.37 -12.11 -7.94
N LEU A 396 0.52 -12.52 -7.03
CA LEU A 396 0.23 -12.70 -5.61
C LEU A 396 0.74 -11.47 -4.84
N LEU A 397 -0.13 -10.50 -4.58
CA LEU A 397 0.23 -9.35 -3.75
C LEU A 397 0.05 -9.70 -2.26
N THR A 398 1.17 -9.91 -1.57
CA THR A 398 1.21 -10.54 -0.25
C THR A 398 2.35 -10.02 0.63
N ASN A 399 2.13 -10.03 1.93
CA ASN A 399 3.16 -9.82 2.94
C ASN A 399 3.76 -11.12 3.49
N ASP A 400 3.28 -12.29 3.04
CA ASP A 400 3.82 -13.60 3.42
C ASP A 400 5.18 -13.85 2.75
N GLU A 401 6.08 -14.51 3.46
CA GLU A 401 7.41 -14.94 2.97
C GLU A 401 7.78 -16.34 3.49
N SER A 402 6.78 -17.09 3.95
CA SER A 402 6.95 -18.42 4.51
C SER A 402 6.86 -19.50 3.43
N GLU A 403 7.19 -20.73 3.82
CA GLU A 403 7.04 -21.93 2.99
C GLU A 403 5.60 -22.12 2.46
N TRP A 404 4.60 -21.55 3.13
CA TRP A 404 3.22 -21.55 2.64
C TRP A 404 3.10 -20.88 1.26
N LEU A 405 3.78 -19.77 1.04
CA LEU A 405 3.76 -19.05 -0.23
C LEU A 405 4.47 -19.83 -1.33
N ASP A 406 5.61 -20.46 -1.01
CA ASP A 406 6.35 -21.31 -1.94
C ASP A 406 5.51 -22.51 -2.38
N ASN A 407 4.84 -23.17 -1.43
CA ASN A 407 3.93 -24.27 -1.70
C ASN A 407 2.72 -23.84 -2.53
N LEU A 408 2.23 -22.61 -2.33
CA LEU A 408 1.14 -22.04 -3.11
C LEU A 408 1.59 -21.81 -4.56
N LYS A 409 2.75 -21.18 -4.78
CA LYS A 409 3.33 -20.98 -6.13
C LYS A 409 3.51 -22.31 -6.85
N ALA A 410 4.09 -23.31 -6.18
CA ALA A 410 4.32 -24.64 -6.76
C ALA A 410 3.01 -25.33 -7.15
N THR A 411 1.98 -25.24 -6.31
CA THR A 411 0.67 -25.83 -6.58
C THR A 411 -0.03 -25.14 -7.74
N LEU A 412 -0.02 -23.81 -7.79
CA LEU A 412 -0.58 -23.05 -8.90
C LEU A 412 0.17 -23.31 -10.21
N GLY A 413 1.49 -23.53 -10.15
CA GLY A 413 2.29 -23.97 -11.29
C GLY A 413 1.80 -25.31 -11.86
N ARG A 414 1.49 -26.28 -11.00
CA ARG A 414 0.89 -27.57 -11.40
C ARG A 414 -0.53 -27.41 -11.96
N ASP A 415 -1.26 -26.39 -11.51
CA ASP A 415 -2.61 -26.03 -11.99
C ASP A 415 -2.62 -25.25 -13.33
N GLY A 416 -1.46 -25.15 -13.99
CA GLY A 416 -1.32 -24.55 -15.31
C GLY A 416 -1.00 -23.05 -15.31
N TRP A 417 -0.68 -22.45 -14.15
CA TRP A 417 -0.16 -21.09 -14.12
C TRP A 417 1.34 -21.07 -14.42
N HIS A 418 1.71 -20.62 -15.61
CA HIS A 418 3.12 -20.65 -16.05
C HIS A 418 3.91 -19.39 -15.71
N THR A 419 3.23 -18.29 -15.36
CA THR A 419 3.84 -17.07 -14.85
C THR A 419 3.18 -16.74 -13.51
N VAL A 420 3.88 -17.02 -12.40
CA VAL A 420 3.43 -16.66 -11.03
C VAL A 420 4.47 -15.72 -10.42
N VAL A 421 4.05 -14.49 -10.14
CA VAL A 421 4.90 -13.42 -9.58
C VAL A 421 4.32 -12.96 -8.25
N THR A 422 5.16 -12.52 -7.33
CA THR A 422 4.77 -12.02 -6.01
C THR A 422 5.29 -10.61 -5.75
N THR A 423 4.72 -9.88 -4.79
CA THR A 423 5.23 -8.55 -4.38
C THR A 423 6.73 -8.55 -4.08
N LYS A 424 7.26 -9.66 -3.53
CA LYS A 424 8.67 -9.79 -3.15
C LYS A 424 9.61 -9.91 -4.34
N GLU A 425 9.09 -10.27 -5.52
CA GLU A 425 9.87 -10.37 -6.75
C GLU A 425 9.96 -9.03 -7.49
N LEU A 426 9.22 -8.01 -7.06
CA LEU A 426 9.34 -6.66 -7.60
C LEU A 426 10.71 -6.06 -7.28
N ILE A 427 11.34 -5.48 -8.29
CA ILE A 427 12.57 -4.71 -8.17
C ILE A 427 12.21 -3.25 -7.95
N LEU A 428 12.45 -2.75 -6.74
CA LEU A 428 12.09 -1.41 -6.31
C LEU A 428 13.34 -0.65 -5.85
N ASP A 429 13.46 0.62 -6.23
CA ASP A 429 14.42 1.53 -5.60
C ASP A 429 13.85 2.14 -4.30
N MET A 430 14.58 3.05 -3.66
CA MET A 430 14.16 3.68 -2.40
C MET A 430 12.80 4.39 -2.49
N GLU A 431 12.54 5.17 -3.54
CA GLU A 431 11.28 5.89 -3.70
C GLU A 431 10.14 4.91 -3.94
N GLN A 432 10.37 3.91 -4.79
CA GLN A 432 9.40 2.88 -5.12
C GLN A 432 9.09 1.94 -3.93
N LYS A 433 10.08 1.67 -3.07
CA LYS A 433 9.90 0.91 -1.81
C LYS A 433 9.01 1.66 -0.84
N ASP A 434 9.18 2.99 -0.73
CA ASP A 434 8.32 3.84 0.10
C ASP A 434 6.85 3.76 -0.35
N VAL A 435 6.60 3.70 -1.65
CA VAL A 435 5.23 3.68 -2.22
C VAL A 435 4.76 2.30 -2.66
N ASN A 436 5.41 1.21 -2.21
CA ASN A 436 5.17 -0.14 -2.73
C ASN A 436 3.70 -0.59 -2.66
N MET A 437 2.98 -0.21 -1.60
CA MET A 437 1.55 -0.55 -1.50
C MET A 437 0.73 0.02 -2.67
N ALA A 438 1.09 1.20 -3.19
CA ALA A 438 0.43 1.80 -4.35
C ALA A 438 0.86 1.12 -5.67
N VAL A 439 2.06 0.54 -5.72
CA VAL A 439 2.53 -0.30 -6.83
C VAL A 439 1.69 -1.58 -6.94
N ASP A 440 1.52 -2.30 -5.83
CA ASP A 440 0.62 -3.46 -5.76
C ASP A 440 -0.80 -3.11 -6.20
N MET A 441 -1.32 -1.98 -5.72
CA MET A 441 -2.66 -1.51 -6.09
C MET A 441 -2.78 -1.24 -7.59
N ASP A 442 -1.77 -0.66 -8.24
CA ASP A 442 -1.86 -0.33 -9.65
C ASP A 442 -1.75 -1.57 -10.55
N ILE A 443 -0.90 -2.54 -10.19
CA ILE A 443 -0.82 -3.83 -10.89
C ILE A 443 -2.18 -4.55 -10.78
N ALA A 444 -2.76 -4.62 -9.58
CA ALA A 444 -4.06 -5.25 -9.35
C ALA A 444 -5.22 -4.51 -10.03
N ARG A 445 -5.15 -3.18 -10.15
CA ARG A 445 -6.12 -2.39 -10.92
C ARG A 445 -6.08 -2.75 -12.40
N ARG A 446 -4.88 -2.86 -12.99
CA ARG A 446 -4.70 -3.14 -14.42
C ARG A 446 -5.11 -4.57 -14.80
N ALA A 447 -4.92 -5.54 -13.90
CA ALA A 447 -5.20 -6.96 -14.13
C ALA A 447 -6.59 -7.21 -14.75
N ALA A 448 -6.72 -8.26 -15.56
CA ALA A 448 -8.01 -8.67 -16.10
C ALA A 448 -8.96 -9.07 -14.96
N VAL A 449 -8.50 -9.89 -14.02
CA VAL A 449 -9.26 -10.31 -12.83
C VAL A 449 -8.53 -9.91 -11.55
N PHE A 450 -9.29 -9.44 -10.56
CA PHE A 450 -8.78 -9.17 -9.22
C PHE A 450 -9.57 -9.97 -8.18
N ILE A 451 -8.86 -10.63 -7.27
CA ILE A 451 -9.41 -11.27 -6.08
C ILE A 451 -8.89 -10.54 -4.85
N GLY A 452 -9.78 -10.04 -4.00
CA GLY A 452 -9.39 -9.37 -2.75
C GLY A 452 -10.02 -9.97 -1.50
N ASN A 453 -9.72 -9.37 -0.37
CA ASN A 453 -10.37 -9.67 0.91
C ASN A 453 -11.52 -8.68 1.11
N GLY A 454 -12.74 -9.17 1.30
CA GLY A 454 -13.93 -8.32 1.34
C GLY A 454 -13.95 -7.27 2.46
N TRP A 455 -13.21 -7.46 3.56
CA TRP A 455 -13.08 -6.48 4.65
C TRP A 455 -11.94 -5.49 4.49
N SER A 456 -11.10 -5.65 3.46
CA SER A 456 -9.93 -4.82 3.30
C SER A 456 -10.23 -3.52 2.56
N SER A 457 -9.88 -2.38 3.16
CA SER A 457 -9.87 -1.09 2.48
C SER A 457 -8.91 -1.05 1.28
N PHE A 458 -7.84 -1.86 1.32
CA PHE A 458 -6.94 -2.06 0.18
C PHE A 458 -7.68 -2.64 -1.03
N THR A 459 -8.47 -3.69 -0.80
CA THR A 459 -9.33 -4.29 -1.82
C THR A 459 -10.39 -3.30 -2.31
N SER A 460 -11.01 -2.53 -1.41
CA SER A 460 -12.06 -1.57 -1.77
C SER A 460 -11.55 -0.42 -2.65
N ASN A 461 -10.34 0.10 -2.41
CA ASN A 461 -9.75 1.13 -3.27
C ASN A 461 -9.33 0.60 -4.65
N ILE A 462 -8.81 -0.64 -4.73
CA ILE A 462 -8.52 -1.27 -6.02
C ILE A 462 -9.82 -1.44 -6.80
N LEU A 463 -10.87 -1.96 -6.15
CA LEU A 463 -12.18 -2.13 -6.75
C LEU A 463 -12.73 -0.80 -7.27
N HIS A 464 -12.68 0.27 -6.47
CA HIS A 464 -13.11 1.60 -6.88
C HIS A 464 -12.47 2.02 -8.20
N ARG A 465 -11.13 1.96 -8.29
CA ARG A 465 -10.42 2.32 -9.52
C ARG A 465 -10.73 1.39 -10.69
N ARG A 466 -10.82 0.07 -10.45
CA ARG A 466 -11.19 -0.92 -11.50
C ARG A 466 -12.56 -0.63 -12.10
N LEU A 467 -13.54 -0.29 -11.28
CA LEU A 467 -14.90 0.03 -11.74
C LEU A 467 -14.98 1.40 -12.43
N VAL A 468 -14.12 2.36 -12.06
CA VAL A 468 -13.93 3.62 -12.79
C VAL A 468 -13.30 3.37 -14.16
N ASP A 469 -12.32 2.47 -14.24
CA ASP A 469 -11.68 2.03 -15.50
C ASP A 469 -12.62 1.18 -16.39
N GLY A 470 -13.82 0.85 -15.90
CA GLY A 470 -14.81 0.08 -16.65
C GLY A 470 -14.58 -1.44 -16.63
N LYS A 471 -13.75 -1.97 -15.72
CA LYS A 471 -13.61 -3.43 -15.55
C LYS A 471 -14.95 -4.04 -15.14
N GLU A 472 -15.26 -5.21 -15.70
CA GLU A 472 -16.55 -5.87 -15.52
C GLU A 472 -16.76 -6.34 -14.07
N TRP A 473 -18.02 -6.36 -13.60
CA TRP A 473 -18.37 -6.84 -12.26
C TRP A 473 -17.86 -8.24 -11.96
N ILE A 474 -17.98 -9.17 -12.92
CA ILE A 474 -17.52 -10.56 -12.78
C ILE A 474 -15.99 -10.69 -12.60
N SER A 475 -15.23 -9.67 -13.00
CA SER A 475 -13.77 -9.64 -12.89
C SER A 475 -13.27 -9.19 -11.50
N ASN A 476 -14.18 -8.83 -10.60
CA ASN A 476 -13.89 -8.36 -9.25
C ASN A 476 -14.46 -9.36 -8.25
N ARG A 477 -13.57 -10.10 -7.59
CA ARG A 477 -13.92 -11.23 -6.73
C ARG A 477 -13.41 -11.01 -5.31
N PHE A 478 -14.07 -11.63 -4.36
CA PHE A 478 -13.64 -11.65 -2.96
C PHE A 478 -13.60 -13.07 -2.41
N TYR A 479 -12.68 -13.27 -1.48
CA TYR A 479 -12.82 -14.32 -0.50
C TYR A 479 -13.36 -13.75 0.80
#